data_AF-A0A1F9CY71-F1
#
_entry.id   AF-A0A1F9CY71-F1
#
_cell.length_a   1.000
_cell.length_b   1.000
_cell.length_c   1.000
_cell.angle_alpha   90.00
_cell.angle_beta   90.00
_cell.angle_gamma   90.00
#
_symmetry.space_group_name_H-M   'P 1'
#
loop_
_entity.id
_entity.type
_entity.pdbx_description
1 polymer ?
#
loop_
_entity_poly.entity_id
_entity_poly.type
_entity_poly.pdbx_seq_one_letter_code
_entity_poly.pdbx_strand_id
1 'polypeptide(L)'
;MRKLKKKPIQIYIEPQQNYVLEVLSQKKGISKAEIIRESLEKYLKELPLEEDPAMGLVGLGNSGKGDLSDHHDRYLARYHTSKRR
;
A
#
# COMPACT_ATOMS: atom_id res chain seq x y z
N MET A 1 -17.97 25.54 16.34
CA MET A 1 -16.60 25.46 15.78
C MET A 1 -16.52 24.26 14.84
N ARG A 2 -16.15 24.46 13.57
CA ARG A 2 -16.09 23.38 12.57
C ARG A 2 -14.92 22.46 12.92
N LYS A 3 -15.21 21.20 13.29
CA LYS A 3 -14.21 20.21 13.67
C LYS A 3 -13.25 19.99 12.51
N LEU A 4 -11.98 20.38 12.67
CA LEU A 4 -10.93 20.02 11.71
C LEU A 4 -10.81 18.49 11.72
N LYS A 5 -11.04 17.83 10.57
CA LYS A 5 -10.85 16.37 10.40
C LYS A 5 -9.36 15.96 10.36
N LYS A 6 -8.47 16.69 11.03
CA LYS A 6 -7.02 16.42 11.09
C LYS A 6 -6.66 15.96 12.50
N LYS A 7 -5.82 14.92 12.61
CA LYS A 7 -5.31 14.44 13.90
C LYS A 7 -3.99 15.17 14.23
N PRO A 8 -3.83 15.74 15.44
CA PRO A 8 -2.57 16.36 15.84
C PRO A 8 -1.52 15.28 16.08
N ILE A 9 -0.28 15.55 15.66
CA ILE A 9 0.89 14.70 15.93
C ILE A 9 2.00 15.63 16.42
N GLN A 10 2.64 15.25 17.53
CA GLN A 10 3.83 15.90 18.03
C GLN A 10 5.04 15.02 17.70
N ILE A 11 6.04 15.60 17.06
CA ILE A 11 7.29 14.94 16.70
C ILE A 11 8.47 15.84 17.06
N TYR A 12 9.61 15.22 17.36
CA TYR A 12 10.90 15.91 17.39
C TYR A 12 11.50 15.89 15.98
N ILE A 13 12.09 17.01 15.58
CA ILE A 13 12.82 17.14 14.31
C ILE A 13 14.16 17.80 14.59
N GLU A 14 15.12 17.55 13.72
CA GLU A 14 16.45 18.14 13.83
C GLU A 14 16.38 19.66 13.66
N PRO A 15 17.24 20.45 14.35
CA PRO A 15 17.28 21.90 14.20
C PRO A 15 17.42 22.35 12.73
N GLN A 16 18.24 21.63 11.97
CA GLN A 16 18.44 21.88 10.54
C GLN A 16 17.15 21.66 9.72
N GLN A 17 16.34 20.66 10.07
CA GLN A 17 15.07 20.41 9.39
C GLN A 17 14.07 21.55 9.64
N ASN A 18 14.02 22.07 10.88
CA ASN A 18 13.17 23.22 11.20
C ASN A 18 13.61 24.49 10.43
N TYR A 19 14.93 24.72 10.30
CA TYR A 19 15.45 25.83 9.51
C TYR A 19 15.06 25.72 8.03
N VAL A 20 15.24 24.54 7.43
CA VAL A 20 14.84 24.31 6.03
C VAL A 20 13.34 24.50 5.83
N LEU A 21 12.50 24.01 6.77
CA LEU A 21 11.05 24.21 6.72
C LEU A 21 10.66 25.69 6.80
N GLU A 22 11.36 26.50 7.59
CA GLU A 22 11.14 27.95 7.66
C GLU A 22 11.42 28.62 6.32
N VAL A 23 12.59 28.38 5.75
CA VAL A 23 12.99 28.95 4.44
C VAL A 23 12.00 28.54 3.34
N LEU A 24 11.59 27.27 3.31
CA LEU A 24 10.62 26.78 2.34
C LEU A 24 9.22 27.38 2.53
N SER A 25 8.79 27.55 3.78
CA SER A 25 7.52 28.18 4.13
C SER A 25 7.43 29.60 3.60
N GLN A 26 8.48 30.40 3.83
CA GLN A 26 8.59 31.77 3.33
C GLN A 26 8.64 31.81 1.79
N LYS A 27 9.44 30.95 1.16
CA LYS A 27 9.58 30.91 -0.30
C LYS A 27 8.28 30.50 -1.02
N LYS A 28 7.50 29.58 -0.44
CA LYS A 28 6.27 29.04 -1.05
C LYS A 28 4.99 29.76 -0.60
N GLY A 29 5.05 30.58 0.44
CA GLY A 29 3.87 31.25 0.99
C GLY A 29 2.85 30.31 1.66
N ILE A 30 3.29 29.12 2.09
CA ILE A 30 2.44 28.11 2.77
C ILE A 30 3.02 27.75 4.13
N SER A 31 2.20 27.21 5.03
CA SER A 31 2.66 26.85 6.38
C SER A 31 3.65 25.68 6.39
N LYS A 32 4.55 25.62 7.39
CA LYS A 32 5.42 24.44 7.64
C LYS A 32 4.62 23.14 7.72
N ALA A 33 3.46 23.19 8.38
CA ALA A 33 2.58 22.04 8.53
C ALA A 33 1.99 21.56 7.18
N GLU A 34 1.84 22.46 6.21
CA GLU A 34 1.42 22.12 4.85
C GLU A 34 2.54 21.44 4.08
N ILE A 35 3.76 21.98 4.16
CA ILE A 35 4.95 21.34 3.57
C ILE A 35 5.15 19.93 4.11
N ILE A 36 4.99 19.73 5.42
CA ILE A 36 5.10 18.41 6.06
C ILE A 36 4.02 17.46 5.51
N ARG A 37 2.77 17.93 5.39
CA ARG A 37 1.67 17.11 4.85
C ARG A 37 1.88 16.77 3.37
N GLU A 38 2.33 17.71 2.54
CA GLU A 38 2.65 17.45 1.12
C GLU A 38 3.78 16.43 0.97
N SER A 39 4.82 16.56 1.80
CA SER A 39 5.96 15.62 1.82
C SER A 39 5.50 14.23 2.24
N LEU A 40 4.65 14.14 3.27
CA LEU A 40 4.09 12.87 3.73
C LEU A 40 3.23 12.21 2.65
N GLU A 41 2.35 12.97 2.00
CA GLU A 41 1.51 12.47 0.90
C GLU A 41 2.36 11.94 -0.27
N LYS A 42 3.43 12.66 -0.62
CA LYS A 42 4.37 12.21 -1.66
C LYS A 42 5.06 10.92 -1.26
N TYR A 43 5.58 10.85 -0.04
CA TYR A 43 6.24 9.64 0.48
C TYR A 43 5.29 8.44 0.48
N LEU A 44 4.05 8.61 0.96
CA LEU A 44 3.05 7.53 0.99
C LEU A 44 2.66 7.02 -0.40
N LYS A 45 2.67 7.89 -1.42
CA LYS A 45 2.43 7.49 -2.82
C LYS A 45 3.60 6.73 -3.44
N GLU A 46 4.82 7.00 -2.99
CA GLU A 46 6.04 6.35 -3.45
C GLU A 46 6.29 5.03 -2.72
N LEU A 47 5.67 4.81 -1.55
CA LEU A 47 5.65 3.49 -0.95
C LEU A 47 5.01 2.52 -1.96
N PRO A 48 5.61 1.33 -2.16
CA PRO A 48 4.86 0.27 -2.82
C PRO A 48 3.55 0.15 -2.06
N LEU A 49 2.42 0.14 -2.77
CA LEU A 49 1.17 -0.41 -2.23
C LEU A 49 1.62 -1.69 -1.54
N GLU A 50 1.46 -1.78 -0.21
CA GLU A 50 1.76 -3.02 0.54
C GLU A 50 1.37 -4.15 -0.39
N GLU A 51 2.35 -5.00 -0.74
CA GLU A 51 2.17 -6.10 -1.71
C GLU A 51 0.76 -6.61 -1.50
N ASP A 52 -0.12 -6.46 -2.51
CA ASP A 52 -1.51 -6.89 -2.39
C ASP A 52 -1.46 -8.25 -1.67
N PRO A 53 -2.05 -8.40 -0.47
CA PRO A 53 -1.89 -9.64 0.27
C PRO A 53 -2.29 -10.86 -0.57
N ALA A 54 -3.15 -10.66 -1.59
CA ALA A 54 -3.49 -11.66 -2.59
C ALA A 54 -2.36 -11.97 -3.59
N MET A 55 -1.46 -11.03 -3.88
CA MET A 55 -0.26 -11.25 -4.70
C MET A 55 0.65 -12.31 -4.07
N GLY A 56 0.76 -12.34 -2.74
CA GLY A 56 1.46 -13.42 -2.01
C GLY A 56 0.80 -14.80 -2.16
N LEU A 57 -0.44 -14.88 -2.66
CA LEU A 57 -1.14 -16.13 -2.96
C LEU A 57 -0.86 -16.65 -4.37
N VAL A 58 -0.39 -15.79 -5.28
CA VAL A 58 -0.10 -16.16 -6.66
C VAL A 58 1.10 -17.10 -6.68
N GLY A 59 0.91 -18.31 -7.21
CA GLY A 59 1.97 -19.32 -7.34
C GLY A 59 2.21 -20.22 -6.12
N LEU A 60 1.43 -20.09 -5.04
CA LEU A 60 1.53 -20.99 -3.87
C LEU A 60 1.10 -22.44 -4.16
N GLY A 61 0.22 -22.63 -5.15
CA GLY A 61 -0.27 -23.95 -5.55
C GLY A 61 0.46 -24.50 -6.76
N ASN A 62 0.92 -25.75 -6.69
CA ASN A 62 1.45 -26.49 -7.85
C ASN A 62 0.77 -27.86 -7.95
N SER A 63 0.11 -28.11 -9.08
CA SER A 63 -0.53 -29.40 -9.39
C SER A 63 0.21 -30.22 -10.46
N GLY A 64 1.27 -29.65 -11.05
CA GLY A 64 1.95 -30.19 -12.23
C GLY A 64 1.19 -30.05 -13.55
N LYS A 65 0.02 -29.40 -13.58
CA LYS A 65 -0.82 -29.22 -14.77
C LYS A 65 -0.76 -27.77 -15.26
N GLY A 66 -0.48 -27.58 -16.55
CA GLY A 66 -0.31 -26.25 -17.16
C GLY A 66 -1.61 -25.57 -17.61
N ASP A 67 -2.72 -26.29 -17.65
CA ASP A 67 -4.03 -25.88 -18.20
C ASP A 67 -5.15 -25.91 -17.15
N LEU A 68 -4.77 -25.87 -15.87
CA LEU A 68 -5.70 -25.99 -14.74
C LEU A 68 -6.80 -24.92 -14.77
N SER A 69 -6.43 -23.68 -15.08
CA SER A 69 -7.36 -22.54 -15.12
C SER A 69 -8.42 -22.75 -16.20
N ASP A 70 -8.00 -23.21 -17.38
CA ASP A 70 -8.87 -23.38 -18.56
C ASP A 70 -9.74 -24.65 -18.47
N HIS A 71 -9.31 -25.66 -17.73
CA HIS A 71 -9.95 -26.98 -17.68
C HIS A 71 -10.30 -27.45 -16.25
N HIS A 72 -10.51 -26.51 -15.34
CA HIS A 72 -10.79 -26.77 -13.92
C HIS A 72 -11.92 -27.78 -13.71
N ASP A 73 -13.07 -27.63 -14.38
CA ASP A 73 -14.23 -28.51 -14.25
C ASP A 73 -13.92 -29.96 -14.60
N ARG A 74 -13.16 -30.18 -15.69
CA ARG A 74 -12.74 -31.51 -16.13
C ARG A 74 -11.91 -32.20 -15.05
N TYR A 75 -11.01 -31.46 -14.40
CA TYR A 75 -10.18 -31.99 -13.33
C TYR A 75 -10.99 -32.30 -12.06
N LEU A 76 -11.92 -31.43 -11.68
CA LEU A 76 -12.79 -31.64 -10.53
C LEU A 76 -13.71 -32.86 -10.73
N ALA A 77 -14.30 -33.01 -11.91
CA ALA A 77 -15.14 -34.16 -12.24
C ALA A 77 -14.37 -35.49 -12.19
N ARG A 78 -13.14 -35.52 -12.73
CA ARG A 78 -12.24 -36.69 -12.63
C ARG A 78 -11.89 -37.03 -11.18
N TYR A 79 -11.58 -36.03 -10.36
CA TYR A 79 -11.26 -36.26 -8.95
C TYR A 79 -12.45 -36.84 -8.17
N HIS A 80 -13.67 -36.33 -8.40
CA HIS A 80 -14.87 -36.86 -7.73
C HIS A 80 -15.21 -38.28 -8.14
N THR A 81 -14.98 -38.64 -9.40
CA THR A 81 -15.25 -40.00 -9.91
C THR A 81 -14.18 -41.00 -9.43
N SER A 82 -12.92 -40.60 -9.30
CA SER A 82 -11.87 -41.48 -8.75
C SER A 82 -12.04 -41.78 -7.26
N LYS A 83 -12.68 -40.90 -6.49
CA LYS A 83 -12.94 -41.08 -5.04
C LYS A 83 -14.13 -41.99 -4.73
N ARG A 84 -14.94 -42.34 -5.74
CA ARG A 84 -16.17 -43.15 -5.60
C ARG A 84 -15.95 -44.64 -5.93
N ARG A 85 -14.73 -45.04 -6.26
CA ARG A 85 -14.28 -46.43 -6.36
C ARG A 85 -13.44 -46.78 -5.14
#